data_AF-A0A6J4U2B5-F1
#
_entry.id   AF-A0A6J4U2B5-F1
#
_cell.length_a   1.000
_cell.length_b   1.000
_cell.length_c   1.000
_cell.angle_alpha   90.00
_cell.angle_beta   90.00
_cell.angle_gamma   90.00
#
_symmetry.space_group_name_H-M   'P 1'
#
loop_
_entity.id
_entity.type
_entity.pdbx_description
1 polymer ?
#
loop_
_entity_poly.entity_id
_entity_poly.type
_entity_poly.pdbx_seq_one_letter_code
_entity_poly.pdbx_strand_id
1 'polypeptide(L)'
;MTQEQQRLQQHKAGKRKWKKWGPYVTDRQWGTVREDYSANEEPWTYLTHDAARSKAYRWGEDGIAGISDNQQLLCFAMGLWNKKDPIIKERYFGLSGPEGNHGE
;
A
#
# COMPACT_ATOMS: atom_id res chain seq x y z
N MET A 1 15.53 11.51 -29.61
CA MET A 1 15.17 11.51 -28.17
C MET A 1 13.66 11.27 -28.08
N THR A 2 13.19 10.28 -27.33
CA THR A 2 11.75 9.97 -27.21
C THR A 2 11.04 10.95 -26.27
N GLN A 3 9.70 11.02 -26.33
CA GLN A 3 8.93 11.87 -25.41
C GLN A 3 9.19 11.51 -23.94
N GLU A 4 9.32 10.21 -23.63
CA GLU A 4 9.66 9.77 -22.27
C GLU A 4 11.05 10.23 -21.83
N GLN A 5 12.05 10.14 -22.72
CA GLN A 5 13.39 10.63 -22.42
C GLN A 5 13.39 12.15 -22.13
N GLN A 6 12.61 12.93 -22.88
CA GLN A 6 12.44 14.36 -22.63
C GLN A 6 11.77 14.62 -21.26
N ARG A 7 10.71 13.86 -20.93
CA ARG A 7 10.01 13.94 -19.64
C ARG A 7 10.95 13.67 -18.47
N LEU A 8 11.77 12.62 -18.57
CA LEU A 8 12.77 12.27 -17.57
C LEU A 8 13.89 13.32 -17.44
N GLN A 9 14.36 13.89 -18.55
CA GLN A 9 15.35 14.98 -18.51
C GLN A 9 14.78 16.24 -17.85
N GLN A 10 13.54 16.62 -18.16
CA GLN A 10 12.86 17.75 -17.50
C GLN A 10 12.70 17.54 -16.00
N HIS A 11 12.42 16.30 -15.58
CA HIS A 11 12.36 15.95 -14.16
C HIS A 11 13.73 16.04 -13.48
N LYS A 12 14.77 15.45 -14.07
CA LYS A 12 16.15 15.52 -13.55
C LYS A 12 16.67 16.96 -13.46
N ALA A 13 16.31 17.80 -14.42
CA ALA A 13 16.66 19.22 -14.44
C ALA A 13 15.79 20.09 -13.51
N GLY A 14 14.86 19.50 -12.73
CA GLY A 14 13.98 20.23 -11.80
C GLY A 14 12.91 21.09 -12.48
N LYS A 15 12.80 21.09 -13.81
CA LYS A 15 11.87 21.93 -14.58
C LYS A 15 10.42 21.49 -14.45
N ARG A 16 10.16 20.19 -14.26
CA ARG A 16 8.81 19.62 -14.06
C ARG A 16 8.85 18.46 -13.08
N LYS A 17 7.92 18.42 -12.13
CA LYS A 17 7.85 17.36 -11.09
C LYS A 17 6.97 16.18 -11.52
N TRP A 18 7.32 15.53 -12.63
CA TRP A 18 6.55 14.42 -13.20
C TRP A 18 6.38 13.21 -12.26
N LYS A 19 7.31 13.02 -11.32
CA LYS A 19 7.27 11.95 -10.31
C LYS A 19 6.67 12.41 -8.96
N LYS A 20 6.02 13.58 -8.92
CA LYS A 20 5.41 14.05 -7.65
C LYS A 20 4.27 13.13 -7.22
N TRP A 21 3.46 12.66 -8.16
CA TRP A 21 2.34 11.75 -7.91
C TRP A 21 2.56 10.46 -8.69
N GLY A 22 2.25 9.32 -8.08
CA GLY A 22 2.42 8.04 -8.71
C GLY A 22 1.89 6.88 -7.87
N PRO A 23 2.02 5.65 -8.38
CA PRO A 23 1.62 4.43 -7.69
C PRO A 23 2.70 4.05 -6.66
N TYR A 24 2.81 4.85 -5.60
CA TYR A 24 3.79 4.62 -4.54
C TYR A 24 3.17 3.95 -3.32
N VAL A 25 1.83 3.82 -3.26
CA VAL A 25 1.11 3.07 -2.22
C VAL A 25 1.28 1.58 -2.51
N THR A 26 1.42 0.77 -1.47
CA THR A 26 1.50 -0.68 -1.63
C THR A 26 0.11 -1.28 -1.81
N ASP A 27 0.05 -2.42 -2.52
CA ASP A 27 -1.22 -3.16 -2.71
C ASP A 27 -1.42 -4.31 -1.69
N ARG A 28 -0.38 -4.62 -0.90
CA ARG A 28 -0.38 -5.71 0.09
C ARG A 28 0.70 -5.44 1.15
N GLN A 29 0.31 -4.80 2.25
CA GLN A 29 1.23 -4.46 3.34
C GLN A 29 0.59 -4.58 4.74
N TRP A 30 -0.58 -5.19 4.88
CA TRP A 30 -1.19 -5.26 6.21
C TRP A 30 -0.42 -6.09 7.24
N GLY A 31 0.34 -7.11 6.83
CA GLY A 31 1.08 -7.96 7.75
C GLY A 31 2.55 -7.79 7.44
N THR A 32 3.26 -6.94 8.18
CA THR A 32 4.71 -6.75 7.95
C THR A 32 5.48 -6.73 9.25
N VAL A 33 6.75 -7.12 9.17
CA VAL A 33 7.72 -7.06 10.29
C VAL A 33 7.79 -5.67 10.93
N ARG A 34 7.61 -4.60 10.17
CA ARG A 34 7.66 -3.23 10.71
C ARG A 34 6.43 -2.87 11.54
N GLU A 35 5.30 -3.52 11.27
CA GLU A 35 4.03 -3.30 11.97
C GLU A 35 3.80 -4.29 13.11
N ASP A 36 4.80 -5.13 13.41
CA ASP A 36 4.78 -6.04 14.55
C ASP A 36 4.99 -5.28 15.86
N TYR A 37 3.99 -5.33 16.73
CA TYR A 37 4.07 -4.88 18.12
C TYR A 37 3.63 -5.99 19.08
N SER A 38 3.72 -7.24 18.64
CA SER A 38 3.48 -8.41 19.49
C SER A 38 4.54 -8.53 20.57
N ALA A 39 4.19 -9.13 21.70
CA ALA A 39 5.14 -9.38 22.79
C ALA A 39 6.09 -10.54 22.50
N ASN A 40 5.79 -11.34 21.48
CA ASN A 40 6.46 -12.60 21.16
C ASN A 40 7.10 -12.60 19.75
N GLU A 41 7.24 -11.44 19.09
CA GLU A 41 7.88 -11.30 17.78
C GLU A 41 7.27 -12.21 16.71
N GLU A 42 5.94 -12.18 16.58
CA GLU A 42 5.17 -12.90 15.56
C GLU A 42 4.53 -11.93 14.54
N PRO A 43 5.32 -11.35 13.61
CA PRO A 43 4.84 -10.29 12.70
C PRO A 43 3.64 -10.63 11.85
N TRP A 44 3.58 -11.89 11.44
CA TRP A 44 2.62 -12.37 10.45
C TRP A 44 1.27 -12.70 11.06
N THR A 45 1.20 -12.80 12.39
CA THR A 45 -0.04 -13.10 13.12
C THR A 45 -0.51 -11.93 13.98
N TYR A 46 0.37 -10.96 14.26
CA TYR A 46 0.03 -9.79 15.07
C TYR A 46 -1.09 -8.93 14.48
N LEU A 47 -0.97 -8.58 13.19
CA LEU A 47 -1.92 -7.70 12.50
C LEU A 47 -2.79 -8.50 11.53
N THR A 48 -4.01 -8.81 11.96
CA THR A 48 -4.99 -9.52 11.13
C THR A 48 -5.56 -8.62 10.04
N HIS A 49 -6.01 -9.20 8.93
CA HIS A 49 -6.72 -8.48 7.87
C HIS A 49 -7.97 -7.73 8.40
N ASP A 50 -8.64 -8.28 9.42
CA ASP A 50 -9.80 -7.62 10.01
C ASP A 50 -9.42 -6.35 10.77
N ALA A 51 -8.34 -6.38 11.56
CA ALA A 51 -7.83 -5.21 12.27
C ALA A 51 -7.18 -4.19 11.33
N ALA A 52 -6.56 -4.66 10.24
CA ALA A 52 -5.89 -3.86 9.23
C ALA A 52 -6.76 -2.73 8.63
N ARG A 53 -8.09 -2.92 8.59
CA ARG A 53 -9.01 -1.90 8.06
C ARG A 53 -9.22 -0.69 8.96
N SER A 54 -8.87 -0.81 10.23
CA SER A 54 -9.10 0.23 11.23
C SER A 54 -7.81 0.62 11.96
N LYS A 55 -6.66 0.13 11.48
CA LYS A 55 -5.35 0.50 12.01
C LYS A 55 -4.76 1.65 11.20
N ALA A 56 -4.24 2.65 11.91
CA ALA A 56 -3.32 3.62 11.34
C ALA A 56 -1.92 3.01 11.32
N TYR A 57 -1.40 2.79 10.12
CA TYR A 57 -0.06 2.26 9.91
C TYR A 57 0.99 3.34 10.24
N ARG A 58 2.15 2.90 10.72
CA ARG A 58 3.28 3.78 11.04
C ARG A 58 4.33 3.78 9.94
N TRP A 59 4.46 2.66 9.22
CA TRP A 59 5.57 2.43 8.29
C TRP A 59 5.17 2.30 6.82
N GLY A 60 3.92 2.61 6.49
CA GLY A 60 3.43 2.59 5.12
C GLY A 60 1.92 2.75 5.05
N GLU A 61 1.38 2.57 3.86
CA GLU A 61 -0.06 2.56 3.59
C GLU A 61 -0.35 1.47 2.56
N ASP A 62 -1.55 0.91 2.64
CA ASP A 62 -2.02 -0.18 1.79
C ASP A 62 -3.38 0.17 1.18
N GLY A 63 -3.50 0.03 -0.14
CA GLY A 63 -4.76 0.20 -0.82
C GLY A 63 -4.73 -0.20 -2.29
N ILE A 64 -5.85 -0.77 -2.76
CA ILE A 64 -6.02 -1.23 -4.14
C ILE A 64 -5.84 -0.07 -5.11
N ALA A 65 -4.91 -0.24 -6.05
CA ALA A 65 -4.62 0.74 -7.09
C ALA A 65 -4.28 2.13 -6.50
N GLY A 66 -3.55 2.11 -5.39
CA GLY A 66 -3.27 3.29 -4.62
C GLY A 66 -2.33 4.26 -5.34
N ILE A 67 -2.62 5.56 -5.21
CA ILE A 67 -1.76 6.65 -5.67
C ILE A 67 -1.43 7.57 -4.50
N SER A 68 -0.23 8.11 -4.50
CA SER A 68 0.17 9.08 -3.51
C SER A 68 1.15 10.08 -4.07
N ASP A 69 1.39 11.15 -3.31
CA ASP A 69 2.54 11.97 -3.57
C ASP A 69 3.83 11.20 -3.22
N ASN A 70 4.97 11.66 -3.71
CA ASN A 70 6.26 10.96 -3.58
C ASN A 70 6.78 10.86 -2.14
N GLN A 71 6.12 11.52 -1.17
CA GLN A 71 6.40 11.40 0.26
C GLN A 71 5.29 10.63 1.00
N GLN A 72 4.27 10.13 0.30
CA GLN A 72 3.10 9.45 0.87
C GLN A 72 2.38 10.26 1.96
N LEU A 73 2.37 11.59 1.85
CA LEU A 73 1.63 12.46 2.78
C LEU A 73 0.13 12.45 2.47
N LEU A 74 -0.23 12.27 1.20
CA LEU A 74 -1.59 12.09 0.73
C LEU A 74 -1.68 10.78 -0.05
N CYS A 75 -2.49 9.85 0.46
CA CYS A 75 -2.74 8.55 -0.14
C CYS A 75 -4.21 8.46 -0.57
N PHE A 76 -4.43 7.99 -1.79
CA PHE A 76 -5.74 7.67 -2.33
C PHE A 76 -5.73 6.22 -2.78
N ALA A 77 -6.84 5.51 -2.59
CA ALA A 77 -7.01 4.16 -3.05
C ALA A 77 -8.45 3.93 -3.51
N MET A 78 -8.68 2.85 -4.25
CA MET A 78 -10.02 2.46 -4.67
C MET A 78 -10.74 1.71 -3.55
N GLY A 79 -11.94 2.18 -3.20
CA GLY A 79 -12.88 1.47 -2.35
C GLY A 79 -14.02 0.88 -3.18
N LEU A 80 -14.21 -0.44 -3.11
CA LEU A 80 -15.26 -1.16 -3.83
C LEU A 80 -16.31 -1.72 -2.86
N TRP A 81 -17.58 -1.45 -3.09
CA TRP A 81 -18.67 -1.99 -2.26
C TRP A 81 -19.72 -2.68 -3.12
N ASN A 82 -19.98 -3.95 -2.81
CA ASN A 82 -20.98 -4.76 -3.50
C ASN A 82 -22.39 -4.65 -2.88
N LYS A 83 -22.56 -3.80 -1.85
CA LYS A 83 -23.81 -3.61 -1.08
C LYS A 83 -24.30 -4.85 -0.31
N LYS A 84 -23.54 -5.95 -0.31
CA LYS A 84 -23.85 -7.18 0.43
C LYS A 84 -22.96 -7.33 1.65
N ASP A 85 -21.68 -7.00 1.49
CA ASP A 85 -20.72 -7.13 2.57
C ASP A 85 -20.82 -5.93 3.53
N PRO A 86 -20.55 -6.14 4.83
CA PRO A 86 -20.60 -5.07 5.82
C PRO A 86 -19.46 -4.06 5.67
N ILE A 87 -18.53 -4.28 4.73
CA ILE A 87 -17.31 -3.49 4.56
C ILE A 87 -17.07 -3.07 3.11
N ILE A 88 -16.38 -1.94 2.97
CA ILE A 88 -15.78 -1.51 1.71
C ILE A 88 -14.49 -2.30 1.50
N LYS A 89 -14.29 -2.80 0.28
CA LYS A 89 -13.09 -3.51 -0.15
C LYS A 89 -12.10 -2.50 -0.70
N GLU A 90 -11.18 -2.10 0.15
CA GLU A 90 -10.10 -1.15 -0.15
C GLU A 90 -8.72 -1.82 -0.19
N ARG A 91 -8.63 -3.08 0.26
CA ARG A 91 -7.43 -3.93 0.27
C ARG A 91 -7.77 -5.31 -0.28
N TYR A 92 -6.81 -5.95 -0.92
CA TYR A 92 -7.02 -7.30 -1.48
C TYR A 92 -7.09 -8.33 -0.36
N PHE A 93 -8.13 -9.16 -0.31
CA PHE A 93 -8.13 -10.30 0.60
C PHE A 93 -6.98 -11.26 0.24
N GLY A 94 -6.26 -11.76 1.24
CA GLY A 94 -5.07 -12.58 1.08
C GLY A 94 -4.78 -13.37 2.34
N LEU A 95 -3.97 -14.41 2.20
CA LEU A 95 -3.48 -15.21 3.31
C LEU A 95 -2.17 -14.59 3.81
N SER A 96 -1.99 -14.49 5.12
CA SER A 96 -0.66 -14.21 5.70
C SER A 96 0.33 -15.31 5.28
N GLY A 97 1.63 -15.06 5.41
CA GLY A 97 2.67 -16.05 5.07
C GLY A 97 2.37 -17.46 5.62
N PRO A 98 2.09 -17.63 6.93
CA PRO A 98 1.73 -18.92 7.52
C PRO A 98 0.43 -19.55 7.00
N GLU A 99 -0.51 -18.74 6.50
CA GLU A 99 -1.78 -19.22 5.97
C GLU A 99 -1.67 -19.63 4.50
N GLY A 100 -0.67 -19.14 3.76
CA GLY A 100 -0.45 -19.45 2.35
C GLY A 100 0.27 -20.78 2.10
N ASN A 101 -0.06 -21.45 0.99
CA ASN A 101 0.53 -22.75 0.62
C ASN A 101 2.06 -22.72 0.39
N HIS A 102 2.66 -21.55 0.14
CA HIS A 102 4.09 -21.41 -0.18
C HIS A 102 4.81 -20.35 0.65
N GLY A 103 4.21 -19.85 1.75
CA GLY A 103 4.63 -18.56 2.30
C GLY A 103 4.29 -17.41 1.32
N GLU A 104 4.60 -16.17 1.70
CA GLU A 104 4.55 -15.05 0.74
C GLU A 104 5.64 -15.15 -0.34
#